data_AF-A0A958Z3B6-F1
#
_entry.id   AF-A0A958Z3B6-F1
#
_cell.length_a   1.000
_cell.length_b   1.000
_cell.length_c   1.000
_cell.angle_alpha   90.00
_cell.angle_beta   90.00
_cell.angle_gamma   90.00
#
_symmetry.space_group_name_H-M   'P 1'
#
loop_
_entity.id
_entity.type
_entity.pdbx_description
1 polymer ?
#
loop_
_entity_poly.entity_id
_entity_poly.type
_entity_poly.pdbx_seq_one_letter_code
_entity_poly.pdbx_strand_id
1 'polypeptide(L)' 'MDIEWLYSYCLAKKGMEETFPFDEDTLVFKVLGKMFALVPLEKWELGQASISLK' A
#
# COMPACT_ATOMS: atom_id res chain seq x y z
N MET A 1 -0.37 -6.28 12.38
CA MET A 1 0.55 -5.66 11.41
C MET A 1 -0.16 -4.42 10.93
N ASP A 2 0.24 -3.29 11.50
CA ASP A 2 -0.46 -2.02 11.38
C ASP A 2 -0.06 -1.31 10.09
N ILE A 3 -1.01 -0.56 9.51
CA ILE A 3 -0.78 0.19 8.28
C ILE A 3 0.35 1.20 8.41
N GLU A 4 0.49 1.81 9.59
CA GLU A 4 1.54 2.77 9.89
C GLU A 4 2.95 2.19 9.73
N TRP A 5 3.13 0.90 10.09
CA TRP A 5 4.41 0.21 9.93
C TRP A 5 4.72 -0.02 8.45
N LEU A 6 3.72 -0.46 7.68
CA LEU A 6 3.87 -0.60 6.23
C LEU A 6 4.18 0.74 5.58
N TYR A 7 3.50 1.79 6.00
CA TYR A 7 3.73 3.14 5.51
C TYR A 7 5.14 3.62 5.82
N SER A 8 5.62 3.45 7.05
CA SER A 8 7.01 3.78 7.43
C SER A 8 8.04 2.96 6.64
N TYR A 9 7.76 1.67 6.39
CA TYR A 9 8.61 0.81 5.58
C TYR A 9 8.66 1.27 4.10
N CYS A 10 7.52 1.67 3.55
CA CYS A 10 7.41 2.22 2.21
C CYS A 10 8.08 3.60 2.10
N LEU A 11 7.88 4.49 3.07
CA LEU A 11 8.45 5.83 3.11
C LEU A 11 9.99 5.80 3.22
N ALA A 12 10.53 4.76 3.85
CA ALA A 12 11.98 4.53 3.90
C ALA A 12 12.57 4.15 2.53
N LYS A 13 11.76 3.74 1.54
CA LYS A 13 12.22 3.46 0.18
C LYS A 13 12.30 4.77 -0.63
N LYS A 14 13.48 5.08 -1.17
CA LYS A 14 13.65 6.21 -2.09
C LYS A 14 12.80 6.03 -3.35
N GLY A 15 12.03 7.06 -3.69
CA GLY A 15 11.17 7.06 -4.89
C GLY A 15 9.87 6.29 -4.68
N MET A 16 9.40 6.17 -3.43
CA MET A 16 8.06 5.70 -3.12
C MET A 16 7.02 6.72 -3.59
N GLU A 17 5.96 6.21 -4.19
CA GLU A 17 4.76 6.95 -4.58
C GLU A 17 3.54 6.13 -4.18
N GLU A 18 2.58 6.75 -3.51
CA GLU A 18 1.28 6.17 -3.24
C GLU A 18 0.27 6.64 -4.28
N THR A 19 -0.63 5.76 -4.68
CA THR A 19 -1.64 6.07 -5.69
C THR A 19 -2.88 5.23 -5.46
N PHE A 20 -4.01 5.72 -5.94
CA PHE A 20 -5.30 5.04 -5.89
C PHE A 20 -5.73 4.71 -7.33
N PRO A 21 -5.23 3.62 -7.91
CA PRO A 21 -5.47 3.31 -9.32
C PRO A 21 -6.85 2.67 -9.59
N PHE A 22 -7.56 2.24 -8.54
CA PHE A 22 -8.86 1.56 -8.66
C PHE A 22 -9.95 2.39 -7.96
N ASP A 23 -9.78 2.62 -6.66
CA ASP A 23 -10.78 3.24 -5.78
C ASP A 23 -10.07 4.06 -4.68
N GLU A 24 -10.82 4.90 -3.98
CA GLU A 24 -10.32 5.74 -2.86
C GLU A 24 -9.85 4.91 -1.65
N ASP A 25 -10.30 3.65 -1.57
CA ASP A 25 -9.97 2.71 -0.49
C ASP A 25 -8.84 1.73 -0.82
N THR A 26 -8.36 1.69 -2.08
CA THR A 26 -7.28 0.77 -2.48
C THR A 26 -5.98 1.52 -2.71
N LEU A 27 -5.14 1.51 -1.68
CA LEU A 27 -3.83 2.14 -1.69
C LEU A 27 -2.81 1.26 -2.40
N VAL A 28 -2.17 1.78 -3.44
CA VAL A 28 -1.10 1.09 -4.17
C VAL A 28 0.21 1.84 -4.00
N PHE A 29 1.21 1.13 -3.49
CA PHE A 29 2.57 1.63 -3.42
C PHE A 29 3.33 1.30 -4.69
N LYS A 30 3.88 2.35 -5.29
CA LYS A 30 4.82 2.33 -6.41
C LYS A 30 6.20 2.71 -5.90
N VAL A 31 7.23 2.13 -6.49
CA VAL A 31 8.62 2.54 -6.31
C VAL A 31 9.24 2.76 -7.68
N LEU A 32 9.80 3.95 -7.91
CA LEU A 32 10.39 4.33 -9.20
C LEU A 32 9.46 4.06 -10.41
N GLY A 33 8.17 4.37 -10.27
CA GLY A 33 7.16 4.16 -11.32
C GLY A 33 6.67 2.71 -11.50
N LYS A 34 7.11 1.75 -10.67
CA LYS A 34 6.59 0.36 -10.67
C LYS A 34 5.78 0.06 -9.41
N MET A 35 4.56 -0.45 -9.58
CA MET A 35 3.73 -0.94 -8.47
C MET A 35 4.38 -2.17 -7.83
N PHE A 36 4.55 -2.17 -6.50
CA PHE A 36 5.15 -3.29 -5.77
C PHE A 36 4.26 -3.84 -4.66
N ALA A 37 3.39 -3.02 -4.07
CA ALA A 37 2.45 -3.45 -3.03
C ALA A 37 1.07 -2.85 -3.29
N LEU A 38 0.04 -3.70 -3.21
CA LEU A 38 -1.36 -3.29 -3.25
C LEU A 38 -1.99 -3.59 -1.90
N VAL A 39 -2.69 -2.60 -1.38
CA VAL A 39 -3.20 -2.59 -0.02
C VAL A 39 -4.63 -2.03 0.00
N PRO A 40 -5.65 -2.90 0.11
CA PRO A 40 -7.02 -2.49 0.30
C PRO A 40 -7.26 -2.07 1.76
N LEU A 41 -7.47 -0.77 1.99
CA LEU A 41 -7.78 -0.17 3.30
C LEU A 41 -9.09 -0.72 3.85
N GLU A 42 -10.10 -0.87 2.99
CA GLU A 42 -11.41 -1.44 3.35
C GLU A 42 -11.26 -2.83 4.00
N LYS A 43 -10.41 -3.70 3.42
CA LYS A 43 -10.15 -5.01 4.01
C LYS A 43 -9.37 -4.92 5.31
N TRP A 44 -8.54 -3.89 5.48
CA TRP A 44 -7.80 -3.66 6.70
C TRP A 44 -8.75 -3.28 7.85
N GLU A 45 -9.75 -2.44 7.59
CA GLU A 45 -10.80 -2.09 8.55
C GLU A 45 -11.68 -3.28 8.92
N LEU A 46 -11.97 -4.16 7.95
CA LEU A 46 -12.70 -5.41 8.17
C LEU A 46 -11.87 -6.51 8.86
N GLY A 47 -10.61 -6.24 9.24
CA GLY A 47 -9.71 -7.20 9.86
C GLY A 47 -9.18 -8.29 8.92
N GLN A 48 -9.45 -8.18 7.62
CA GLN A 48 -8.97 -9.06 6.54
C GLN A 48 -7.77 -8.45 5.80
N ALA A 49 -6.83 -7.87 6.55
CA ALA A 49 -5.63 -7.23 6.00
C ALA A 49 -4.93 -8.16 4.98
N SER A 50 -4.93 -7.75 3.70
CA SER A 50 -4.39 -8.52 2.58
C SER A 50 -3.45 -7.64 1.79
N ILE A 51 -2.17 -7.99 1.75
CA ILE A 51 -1.15 -7.21 1.03
C ILE A 51 -0.65 -8.06 -0.14
N SER A 52 -0.88 -7.58 -1.36
CA SER A 52 -0.40 -8.24 -2.57
C SER A 52 0.93 -7.64 -2.98
N LEU A 53 2.00 -8.42 -2.81
CA LEU A 53 3.37 -8.08 -3.23
C LEU A 53 3.66 -8.67 -4.61
N LYS A 54 4.29 -7.91 -5.49
CA LYS A 54 4.74 -8.39 -6.82
C LYS A 54 6.24 -8.21 -7.00
#